data_AF-U3TK72-F1
#
_entry.id   AF-U3TK72-F1
#
_cell.length_a   1.000
_cell.length_b   1.000
_cell.length_c   1.000
_cell.angle_alpha   90.00
_cell.angle_beta   90.00
_cell.angle_gamma   90.00
#
_symmetry.space_group_name_H-M   'P 1'
#
loop_
_entity.id
_entity.type
_entity.pdbx_description
1 polymer ?
#
loop_
_entity_poly.entity_id
_entity_poly.type
_entity_poly.pdbx_seq_one_letter_code
_entity_poly.pdbx_strand_id
1 'polypeptide(L)'
;GTLITISSFSWFSMWMGLEINLLSFIPLMNENNNPLSSEASFKYFIIQAISSMLILFNFLSFLISKEYLTPLNFLIELIFNSALLMKLGMVPFHFWLPEIMEGISWTNTFLLLTWQKIAPMILIMYNSQMNFFLISIIILSLLISGINNWNQTSIKKILTFSSINHMSWMLSILLLNQSLWMFYFIFYTLISLSMILMFKKIWTPSIQDFFK
;
A
#
# COMPACT_ATOMS: atom_id res chain seq x y z
N GLY A 1 10.73 6.43 9.52
CA GLY A 1 10.16 6.53 8.17
C GLY A 1 8.87 7.31 8.15
N THR A 2 7.75 6.69 8.53
CA THR A 2 6.40 7.28 8.46
C THR A 2 6.25 8.65 9.14
N LEU A 3 6.77 8.85 10.36
CA LEU A 3 6.70 10.16 11.02
C LEU A 3 7.45 11.27 10.27
N ILE A 4 8.55 10.92 9.59
CA ILE A 4 9.30 11.86 8.75
C ILE A 4 8.46 12.27 7.55
N THR A 5 7.79 11.31 6.89
CA THR A 5 6.95 11.63 5.73
C THR A 5 5.79 12.55 6.07
N ILE A 6 5.20 12.37 7.25
CA ILE A 6 4.01 13.12 7.69
C ILE A 6 4.37 14.55 8.10
N SER A 7 5.44 14.72 8.87
CA SER A 7 5.80 16.02 9.45
C SER A 7 6.59 16.92 8.51
N SER A 8 7.12 16.38 7.42
CA SER A 8 8.05 17.12 6.57
C SER A 8 7.36 18.07 5.58
N PHE A 9 7.97 19.23 5.36
CA PHE A 9 7.46 20.25 4.44
C PHE A 9 7.99 20.12 3.01
N SER A 10 9.07 19.36 2.79
CA SER A 10 9.68 19.20 1.46
C SER A 10 9.36 17.83 0.85
N TRP A 11 9.11 17.78 -0.45
CA TRP A 11 8.87 16.52 -1.16
C TRP A 11 10.06 15.55 -1.06
N PHE A 12 11.29 16.07 -1.05
CA PHE A 12 12.49 15.25 -0.90
C PHE A 12 12.58 14.58 0.47
N SER A 13 12.24 15.30 1.55
CA SER A 13 12.17 14.69 2.89
C SER A 13 11.03 13.68 3.01
N MET A 14 9.90 13.91 2.33
CA MET A 14 8.83 12.91 2.23
C MET A 14 9.33 11.63 1.54
N TRP A 15 10.07 11.77 0.43
CA TRP A 15 10.68 10.63 -0.26
C TRP A 15 11.68 9.89 0.63
N MET A 16 12.57 10.62 1.33
CA MET A 16 13.52 10.01 2.28
C MET A 16 12.80 9.22 3.38
N GLY A 17 11.69 9.74 3.91
CA GLY A 17 10.92 9.03 4.91
C GLY A 17 10.30 7.72 4.39
N LEU A 18 9.90 7.67 3.11
CA LEU A 18 9.43 6.45 2.45
C LEU A 18 10.57 5.43 2.25
N GLU A 19 11.75 5.88 1.85
CA GLU A 19 12.94 5.01 1.70
C GLU A 19 13.40 4.41 3.03
N ILE A 20 13.43 5.22 4.09
CA ILE A 20 13.74 4.72 5.44
C ILE A 20 12.72 3.66 5.86
N ASN A 21 11.44 3.86 5.53
CA ASN A 21 10.39 2.88 5.84
C ASN A 21 10.62 1.55 5.07
N LEU A 22 10.94 1.63 3.79
CA LEU A 22 11.31 0.48 2.96
C LEU A 22 12.51 -0.27 3.54
N LEU A 23 13.63 0.41 3.78
CA LEU A 23 14.88 -0.21 4.24
C LEU A 23 14.73 -0.83 5.63
N SER A 24 13.92 -0.22 6.50
CA SER A 24 13.66 -0.76 7.84
C SER A 24 12.77 -2.01 7.83
N PHE A 25 11.91 -2.16 6.81
CA PHE A 25 10.94 -3.25 6.77
C PHE A 25 11.47 -4.54 6.14
N ILE A 26 12.43 -4.44 5.20
CA ILE A 26 13.07 -5.60 4.57
C ILE A 26 13.68 -6.59 5.58
N PRO A 27 14.50 -6.17 6.58
CA PRO A 27 15.06 -7.11 7.54
C PRO A 27 13.99 -7.72 8.44
N LEU A 28 12.86 -7.04 8.68
CA LEU A 28 11.74 -7.62 9.41
C LEU A 28 11.08 -8.75 8.62
N MET A 29 10.96 -8.60 7.29
CA MET A 29 10.36 -9.61 6.42
C MET A 29 11.22 -10.87 6.29
N ASN A 30 12.54 -10.74 6.28
CA ASN A 30 13.44 -11.86 6.04
C ASN A 30 13.68 -12.66 7.32
N GLU A 31 12.86 -13.68 7.55
CA GLU A 31 13.07 -14.63 8.62
C GLU A 31 14.22 -15.59 8.32
N ASN A 32 15.01 -15.93 9.34
CA ASN A 32 16.17 -16.80 9.17
C ASN A 32 15.75 -18.16 8.60
N ASN A 33 16.45 -18.61 7.57
CA ASN A 33 16.37 -19.94 6.96
C ASN A 33 15.06 -20.29 6.21
N ASN A 34 14.21 -19.31 5.87
CA ASN A 34 13.05 -19.57 5.01
C ASN A 34 13.24 -18.97 3.60
N PRO A 35 13.32 -19.80 2.54
CA PRO A 35 13.47 -19.29 1.17
C PRO A 35 12.25 -18.50 0.68
N LEU A 36 11.06 -18.76 1.22
CA LEU A 36 9.85 -18.01 0.85
C LEU A 36 9.87 -16.59 1.40
N SER A 37 10.40 -16.38 2.61
CA SER A 37 10.54 -15.04 3.18
C SER A 37 11.62 -14.23 2.49
N SER A 38 12.70 -14.88 2.05
CA SER A 38 13.73 -14.20 1.26
C SER A 38 13.19 -13.76 -0.10
N GLU A 39 12.51 -14.64 -0.84
CA GLU A 39 11.85 -14.28 -2.12
C GLU A 39 10.85 -13.13 -1.94
N ALA A 40 10.00 -13.21 -0.91
CA ALA A 40 9.03 -12.16 -0.61
C ALA A 40 9.70 -10.80 -0.30
N SER A 41 10.78 -10.81 0.48
CA SER A 41 11.55 -9.59 0.80
C SER A 41 12.23 -8.98 -0.45
N PHE A 42 12.74 -9.82 -1.36
CA PHE A 42 13.32 -9.36 -2.62
C PHE A 42 12.26 -8.77 -3.56
N LYS A 43 11.11 -9.43 -3.72
CA LYS A 43 9.98 -8.88 -4.50
C LYS A 43 9.51 -7.54 -3.93
N TYR A 44 9.41 -7.43 -2.60
CA TYR A 44 9.01 -6.19 -1.93
C TYR A 44 9.99 -5.06 -2.22
N PHE A 45 11.29 -5.34 -2.08
CA PHE A 45 12.35 -4.37 -2.35
C PHE A 45 12.27 -3.82 -3.77
N ILE A 46 12.25 -4.70 -4.79
CA ILE A 46 12.28 -4.29 -6.20
C ILE A 46 11.10 -3.38 -6.52
N ILE A 47 9.90 -3.77 -6.13
CA ILE A 47 8.67 -3.07 -6.48
C ILE A 47 8.58 -1.72 -5.76
N GLN A 48 8.95 -1.70 -4.48
CA GLN A 48 8.92 -0.48 -3.69
C GLN A 48 10.03 0.51 -4.08
N ALA A 49 11.18 0.01 -4.57
CA ALA A 49 12.27 0.81 -5.12
C ALA A 49 11.92 1.40 -6.49
N ILE A 50 11.25 0.64 -7.37
CA ILE A 50 10.77 1.19 -8.65
C ILE A 50 9.75 2.30 -8.39
N SER A 51 8.82 2.09 -7.47
CA SER A 51 7.86 3.11 -7.08
C SER A 51 8.53 4.35 -6.47
N SER A 52 9.54 4.19 -5.61
CA SER A 52 10.25 5.35 -5.02
C SER A 52 11.06 6.12 -6.07
N MET A 53 11.62 5.44 -7.07
CA MET A 53 12.27 6.08 -8.22
C MET A 53 11.27 6.89 -9.05
N LEU A 54 10.06 6.39 -9.29
CA LEU A 54 9.00 7.14 -9.97
C LEU A 54 8.59 8.40 -9.20
N ILE A 55 8.51 8.32 -7.86
CA ILE A 55 8.24 9.48 -7.00
C ILE A 55 9.35 10.53 -7.15
N LEU A 56 10.62 10.11 -7.10
CA LEU A 56 11.76 11.02 -7.24
C LEU A 56 11.82 11.65 -8.63
N PHE A 57 11.61 10.84 -9.68
CA PHE A 57 11.53 11.33 -11.06
C PHE A 57 10.45 12.39 -11.20
N ASN A 58 9.27 12.16 -10.61
CA ASN A 58 8.17 13.11 -10.65
C ASN A 58 8.49 14.44 -9.94
N PHE A 59 9.21 14.40 -8.82
CA PHE A 59 9.65 15.60 -8.14
C PHE A 59 10.63 16.41 -9.00
N LEU A 60 11.62 15.74 -9.61
CA LEU A 60 12.59 16.39 -10.48
C LEU A 60 11.93 16.99 -11.72
N SER A 61 11.00 16.26 -12.36
CA SER A 61 10.25 16.78 -13.51
C SER A 61 9.37 17.97 -13.12
N PHE A 62 8.78 17.96 -11.92
CA PHE A 62 8.03 19.10 -11.40
C PHE A 62 8.89 20.34 -11.19
N LEU A 63 10.10 20.22 -10.62
CA LEU A 63 11.02 21.35 -10.47
C LEU A 63 11.39 21.97 -11.82
N ILE A 64 11.73 21.13 -12.81
CA ILE A 64 12.06 21.57 -14.17
C ILE A 64 10.84 22.26 -14.80
N SER A 65 9.63 21.68 -14.68
CA SER A 65 8.42 22.26 -15.29
C SER A 65 8.09 23.66 -14.77
N LYS A 66 8.37 23.95 -13.49
CA LYS A 66 8.18 25.29 -12.90
C LYS A 66 9.08 26.34 -13.53
N GLU A 67 10.30 25.98 -13.89
CA GLU A 67 11.26 26.89 -14.52
C GLU A 67 10.89 27.19 -15.98
N TYR A 68 10.30 26.23 -16.69
CA TYR A 68 10.00 26.33 -18.12
C TYR A 68 8.52 26.65 -18.47
N LEU A 69 7.67 27.01 -17.49
CA LEU A 69 6.26 27.42 -17.70
C LEU A 69 5.43 26.47 -18.59
N THR A 70 5.70 25.16 -18.56
CA THR A 70 4.93 24.19 -19.35
C THR A 70 3.79 23.59 -18.52
N PRO A 71 2.56 23.46 -19.06
CA PRO A 71 1.44 22.88 -18.33
C PRO A 71 1.51 21.35 -18.34
N LEU A 72 2.53 20.79 -17.68
CA LEU A 72 2.69 19.33 -17.51
C LEU A 72 2.02 18.80 -16.23
N ASN A 73 1.27 19.64 -15.52
CA ASN A 73 0.76 19.35 -14.18
C ASN A 73 -0.07 18.05 -14.12
N PHE A 74 -0.94 17.78 -15.10
CA PHE A 74 -1.77 16.58 -15.08
C PHE A 74 -0.96 15.28 -15.22
N LEU A 75 0.03 15.26 -16.11
CA LEU A 75 0.89 14.08 -16.30
C LEU A 75 1.75 13.81 -15.07
N ILE A 76 2.30 14.87 -14.48
CA ILE A 76 3.08 14.81 -13.24
C ILE A 76 2.22 14.27 -12.10
N GLU A 77 0.98 14.75 -11.98
CA GLU A 77 0.05 14.26 -10.96
C GLU A 77 -0.32 12.79 -11.16
N LEU A 78 -0.51 12.35 -12.40
CA LEU A 78 -0.81 10.95 -12.75
C LEU A 78 0.37 10.03 -12.42
N ILE A 79 1.61 10.43 -12.77
CA ILE A 79 2.81 9.66 -12.44
C ILE A 79 2.97 9.56 -10.92
N PHE A 80 2.76 10.66 -10.19
CA PHE A 80 2.83 10.66 -8.73
C PHE A 80 1.81 9.70 -8.10
N ASN A 81 0.55 9.83 -8.50
CA ASN A 81 -0.54 9.01 -7.96
C ASN A 81 -0.35 7.54 -8.33
N SER A 82 0.07 7.22 -9.55
CA SER A 82 0.37 5.83 -9.95
C SER A 82 1.51 5.22 -9.13
N ALA A 83 2.57 5.99 -8.85
CA ALA A 83 3.67 5.53 -8.01
C ALA A 83 3.23 5.26 -6.56
N LEU A 84 2.40 6.14 -5.97
CA LEU A 84 1.86 5.93 -4.61
C LEU A 84 0.89 4.73 -4.55
N LEU A 85 0.06 4.53 -5.57
CA LEU A 85 -0.81 3.36 -5.67
C LEU A 85 -0.03 2.06 -5.80
N MET A 86 1.12 2.09 -6.49
CA MET A 86 2.06 0.97 -6.52
C MET A 86 2.62 0.68 -5.12
N LYS A 87 2.96 1.70 -4.31
CA LYS A 87 3.38 1.48 -2.90
C LYS A 87 2.28 0.85 -2.06
N LEU A 88 1.02 1.24 -2.28
CA LEU A 88 -0.14 0.71 -1.54
C LEU A 88 -0.58 -0.68 -2.00
N GLY A 89 -0.15 -1.14 -3.18
CA GLY A 89 -0.61 -2.39 -3.78
C GLY A 89 -2.07 -2.31 -4.26
N MET A 90 -2.50 -1.14 -4.73
CA MET A 90 -3.83 -0.97 -5.31
C MET A 90 -3.86 -1.39 -6.77
N VAL A 91 -5.04 -1.74 -7.27
CA VAL A 91 -5.24 -2.08 -8.68
C VAL A 91 -4.89 -0.87 -9.57
N PRO A 92 -4.18 -1.05 -10.70
CA PRO A 92 -3.73 -2.31 -11.32
C PRO A 92 -2.46 -2.93 -10.73
N PHE A 93 -1.71 -2.21 -9.91
CA PHE A 93 -0.41 -2.62 -9.33
C PHE A 93 -0.50 -3.59 -8.15
N HIS A 94 -1.59 -4.33 -8.01
CA HIS A 94 -1.90 -5.14 -6.83
C HIS A 94 -1.21 -6.51 -6.78
N PHE A 95 -0.70 -7.02 -7.89
CA PHE A 95 -0.25 -8.42 -8.01
C PHE A 95 0.84 -8.82 -7.01
N TRP A 96 1.68 -7.88 -6.60
CA TRP A 96 2.76 -8.16 -5.67
C TRP A 96 2.28 -8.44 -4.24
N LEU A 97 1.16 -7.83 -3.84
CA LEU A 97 0.73 -7.85 -2.45
C LEU A 97 0.22 -9.24 -2.03
N PRO A 98 -0.60 -9.96 -2.82
CA PRO A 98 -0.97 -11.36 -2.56
C PRO A 98 0.22 -12.32 -2.53
N GLU A 99 1.20 -12.16 -3.43
CA GLU A 99 2.37 -13.05 -3.50
C GLU A 99 3.28 -12.91 -2.27
N ILE A 100 3.56 -11.67 -1.86
CA ILE A 100 4.44 -11.39 -0.72
C ILE A 100 3.81 -11.88 0.59
N MET A 101 2.48 -11.81 0.68
CA MET A 101 1.77 -12.16 1.91
C MET A 101 1.87 -13.63 2.27
N GLU A 102 2.05 -14.54 1.31
CA GLU A 102 2.26 -15.96 1.63
C GLU A 102 3.62 -16.21 2.29
N GLY A 103 4.65 -15.47 1.87
CA GLY A 103 6.03 -15.65 2.33
C GLY A 103 6.39 -14.99 3.66
N ILE A 104 5.54 -14.14 4.23
CA ILE A 104 5.83 -13.41 5.48
C ILE A 104 5.03 -13.92 6.68
N SER A 105 5.54 -13.77 7.91
CA SER A 105 4.82 -14.15 9.12
C SER A 105 3.63 -13.25 9.46
N TRP A 106 2.74 -13.74 10.34
CA TRP A 106 1.52 -13.03 10.75
C TRP A 106 1.75 -11.65 11.37
N THR A 107 2.87 -11.43 12.05
CA THR A 107 3.22 -10.10 12.58
C THR A 107 3.58 -9.14 11.45
N ASN A 108 4.31 -9.63 10.44
CA ASN A 108 4.70 -8.86 9.28
C ASN A 108 3.53 -8.62 8.32
N THR A 109 2.57 -9.55 8.22
CA THR A 109 1.33 -9.31 7.48
C THR A 109 0.55 -8.15 8.09
N PHE A 110 0.43 -8.07 9.42
CA PHE A 110 -0.23 -6.94 10.07
C PHE A 110 0.47 -5.62 9.78
N LEU A 111 1.80 -5.57 9.91
CA LEU A 111 2.59 -4.36 9.62
C LEU A 111 2.46 -3.92 8.15
N LEU A 112 2.47 -4.86 7.20
CA LEU A 112 2.30 -4.56 5.78
C LEU A 112 0.88 -4.08 5.46
N LEU A 113 -0.15 -4.66 6.09
CA LEU A 113 -1.55 -4.29 5.87
C LEU A 113 -1.93 -2.94 6.49
N THR A 114 -1.27 -2.52 7.57
CA THR A 114 -1.61 -1.32 8.32
C THR A 114 -0.52 -0.26 8.19
N TRP A 115 0.62 -0.47 8.85
CA TRP A 115 1.65 0.54 9.02
C TRP A 115 2.23 1.06 7.70
N GLN A 116 2.48 0.15 6.74
CA GLN A 116 3.02 0.52 5.43
C GLN A 116 2.03 1.34 4.58
N LYS A 117 0.73 1.34 4.90
CA LYS A 117 -0.29 2.09 4.16
C LYS A 117 -0.44 3.55 4.60
N ILE A 118 -0.02 3.88 5.83
CA ILE A 118 -0.24 5.21 6.43
C ILE A 118 0.47 6.31 5.61
N ALA A 119 1.78 6.15 5.39
CA ALA A 119 2.57 7.19 4.72
C ALA A 119 2.12 7.45 3.27
N PRO A 120 1.94 6.43 2.39
CA PRO A 120 1.47 6.69 1.04
C PRO A 120 0.06 7.27 1.00
N MET A 121 -0.86 6.88 1.90
CA MET A 121 -2.21 7.47 1.93
C MET A 121 -2.21 8.95 2.31
N ILE A 122 -1.36 9.36 3.25
CA ILE A 122 -1.21 10.77 3.61
C ILE A 122 -0.64 11.57 2.44
N LEU A 123 0.27 11.00 1.66
CA LEU A 123 0.78 11.66 0.44
C LEU A 123 -0.29 11.79 -0.64
N ILE A 124 -1.16 10.78 -0.81
CA ILE A 124 -2.33 10.89 -1.70
C ILE A 124 -3.27 11.99 -1.19
N MET A 125 -3.48 12.11 0.12
CA MET A 125 -4.31 13.16 0.73
C MET A 125 -3.79 14.57 0.41
N TYR A 126 -2.47 14.80 0.45
CA TYR A 126 -1.90 16.11 0.07
C TYR A 126 -2.07 16.45 -1.41
N ASN A 127 -2.22 15.43 -2.26
CA ASN A 127 -2.36 15.59 -3.71
C ASN A 127 -3.78 15.25 -4.21
N SER A 128 -4.78 15.21 -3.33
CA SER A 128 -6.11 14.72 -3.68
C SER A 128 -6.93 15.80 -4.37
N GLN A 129 -6.71 16.02 -5.66
CA GLN A 129 -7.73 16.64 -6.51
C GLN A 129 -8.64 15.56 -7.08
N MET A 130 -9.90 15.93 -7.33
CA MET A 130 -10.91 15.05 -7.93
C MET A 130 -10.49 14.69 -9.37
N ASN A 131 -9.74 13.60 -9.49
CA ASN A 131 -9.22 13.13 -10.76
C ASN A 131 -9.97 11.86 -11.18
N PHE A 132 -10.48 11.87 -12.42
CA PHE A 132 -11.09 10.70 -13.06
C PHE A 132 -10.22 9.44 -12.95
N PHE A 133 -8.90 9.62 -12.92
CA PHE A 133 -7.94 8.55 -12.66
C PHE A 133 -8.19 7.82 -11.34
N LEU A 134 -8.27 8.53 -10.20
CA LEU A 134 -8.49 7.92 -8.88
C LEU A 134 -9.87 7.23 -8.82
N ILE A 135 -10.89 7.83 -9.41
CA ILE A 135 -12.24 7.23 -9.49
C ILE A 135 -12.20 5.90 -10.26
N SER A 136 -11.50 5.85 -11.40
CA SER A 136 -11.35 4.62 -12.18
C SER A 136 -10.65 3.51 -11.37
N ILE A 137 -9.64 3.86 -10.59
CA ILE A 137 -8.90 2.93 -9.72
C ILE A 137 -9.78 2.42 -8.58
N ILE A 138 -10.61 3.28 -7.97
CA ILE A 138 -11.56 2.86 -6.92
C ILE A 138 -12.52 1.81 -7.47
N ILE A 139 -13.13 2.06 -8.63
CA ILE A 139 -14.09 1.12 -9.24
C ILE A 139 -13.39 -0.20 -9.62
N LEU A 140 -12.24 -0.13 -10.27
CA LEU A 140 -11.47 -1.31 -10.66
C LEU A 140 -11.01 -2.12 -9.46
N SER A 141 -10.56 -1.46 -8.38
CA SER A 141 -10.12 -2.13 -7.16
C SER A 141 -11.26 -2.80 -6.42
N LEU A 142 -12.45 -2.21 -6.36
CA LEU A 142 -13.67 -2.83 -5.81
C LEU A 142 -14.02 -4.12 -6.58
N LEU A 143 -14.04 -4.05 -7.92
CA LEU A 143 -14.40 -5.20 -8.76
C LEU A 143 -13.37 -6.33 -8.68
N ILE A 144 -12.09 -6.03 -8.89
CA ILE A 144 -11.03 -7.03 -8.93
C ILE A 144 -10.81 -7.66 -7.56
N SER A 145 -10.84 -6.87 -6.47
CA SER A 145 -10.72 -7.44 -5.13
C SER A 145 -11.90 -8.35 -4.77
N GLY A 146 -13.12 -7.97 -5.14
CA GLY A 146 -14.31 -8.80 -4.92
C GLY A 146 -14.24 -10.15 -5.65
N ILE A 147 -13.93 -10.12 -6.95
CA ILE A 147 -13.85 -11.33 -7.78
C ILE A 147 -12.69 -12.22 -7.34
N ASN A 148 -11.49 -11.66 -7.16
CA ASN A 148 -10.32 -12.45 -6.82
C ASN A 148 -10.41 -13.05 -5.41
N ASN A 149 -11.13 -12.42 -4.47
CA ASN A 149 -11.29 -12.94 -3.11
C ASN A 149 -12.10 -14.24 -3.05
N TRP A 150 -13.05 -14.46 -3.98
CA TRP A 150 -13.90 -15.65 -3.98
C TRP A 150 -13.13 -16.95 -4.26
N ASN A 151 -12.03 -16.87 -5.00
CA ASN A 151 -11.28 -18.05 -5.45
C ASN A 151 -9.97 -18.27 -4.68
N GLN A 152 -9.82 -17.69 -3.48
CA GLN A 152 -8.63 -17.89 -2.65
C GLN A 152 -8.88 -18.89 -1.54
N THR A 153 -7.91 -19.78 -1.33
CA THR A 153 -7.92 -20.76 -0.23
C THR A 153 -7.01 -20.33 0.94
N SER A 154 -5.97 -19.53 0.68
CA SER A 154 -5.06 -19.06 1.72
C SER A 154 -5.62 -17.84 2.45
N ILE A 155 -5.63 -17.90 3.78
CA ILE A 155 -6.22 -16.85 4.62
C ILE A 155 -5.48 -15.53 4.44
N LYS A 156 -4.16 -15.58 4.24
CA LYS A 156 -3.37 -14.38 3.98
C LYS A 156 -3.78 -13.70 2.68
N LYS A 157 -4.01 -14.45 1.58
CA LYS A 157 -4.52 -13.86 0.32
C LYS A 157 -5.91 -13.28 0.48
N ILE A 158 -6.80 -13.90 1.27
CA ILE A 158 -8.12 -13.32 1.57
C ILE A 158 -7.98 -11.98 2.31
N LEU A 159 -7.09 -11.92 3.31
CA LEU A 159 -6.78 -10.67 4.01
C LEU A 159 -6.18 -9.62 3.06
N THR A 160 -5.40 -10.03 2.05
CA THR A 160 -4.87 -9.10 1.05
C THR A 160 -5.97 -8.45 0.21
N PHE A 161 -6.89 -9.25 -0.36
CA PHE A 161 -7.93 -8.73 -1.23
C PHE A 161 -8.97 -7.92 -0.45
N SER A 162 -9.34 -8.35 0.75
CA SER A 162 -10.16 -7.51 1.64
C SER A 162 -9.46 -6.18 1.98
N SER A 163 -8.14 -6.17 2.16
CA SER A 163 -7.40 -4.92 2.37
C SER A 163 -7.41 -4.00 1.14
N ILE A 164 -7.35 -4.55 -0.08
CA ILE A 164 -7.45 -3.76 -1.31
C ILE A 164 -8.85 -3.14 -1.41
N ASN A 165 -9.88 -3.91 -1.04
CA ASN A 165 -11.26 -3.42 -0.98
C ASN A 165 -11.41 -2.29 0.05
N HIS A 166 -10.95 -2.46 1.29
CA HIS A 166 -11.00 -1.39 2.30
C HIS A 166 -10.21 -0.14 1.87
N MET A 167 -9.11 -0.29 1.16
CA MET A 167 -8.36 0.85 0.62
C MET A 167 -9.14 1.62 -0.45
N SER A 168 -9.93 0.93 -1.28
CA SER A 168 -10.80 1.59 -2.25
C SER A 168 -11.87 2.46 -1.57
N TRP A 169 -12.43 1.99 -0.46
CA TRP A 169 -13.35 2.78 0.38
C TRP A 169 -12.66 3.95 1.07
N MET A 170 -11.42 3.77 1.55
CA MET A 170 -10.66 4.89 2.11
C MET A 170 -10.36 5.94 1.06
N LEU A 171 -9.98 5.55 -0.17
CA LEU A 171 -9.77 6.50 -1.27
C LEU A 171 -11.07 7.22 -1.67
N SER A 172 -12.21 6.52 -1.71
CA SER A 172 -13.49 7.15 -2.04
C SER A 172 -13.90 8.20 -1.00
N ILE A 173 -13.69 7.90 0.28
CA ILE A 173 -13.91 8.87 1.37
C ILE A 173 -12.92 10.03 1.27
N LEU A 174 -11.64 9.76 0.99
CA LEU A 174 -10.60 10.77 0.88
C LEU A 174 -10.91 11.79 -0.22
N LEU A 175 -11.49 11.36 -1.34
CA LEU A 175 -11.97 12.24 -2.42
C LEU A 175 -13.10 13.18 -1.95
N LEU A 176 -14.00 12.72 -1.09
CA LEU A 176 -15.11 13.53 -0.57
C LEU A 176 -14.69 14.44 0.59
N ASN A 177 -13.91 13.90 1.53
CA ASN A 177 -13.43 14.61 2.71
C ASN A 177 -12.12 13.97 3.22
N GLN A 178 -11.05 14.77 3.19
CA GLN A 178 -9.71 14.37 3.59
C GLN A 178 -9.58 13.96 5.06
N SER A 179 -10.49 14.36 5.95
CA SER A 179 -10.40 14.02 7.38
C SER A 179 -11.01 12.66 7.73
N LEU A 180 -12.04 12.23 6.99
CA LEU A 180 -12.87 11.08 7.37
C LEU A 180 -12.18 9.74 7.13
N TRP A 181 -11.24 9.66 6.18
CA TRP A 181 -10.57 8.39 5.86
C TRP A 181 -9.73 7.87 7.04
N MET A 182 -9.16 8.76 7.87
CA MET A 182 -8.39 8.36 9.05
C MET A 182 -9.25 7.65 10.09
N PHE A 183 -10.49 8.10 10.29
CA PHE A 183 -11.44 7.40 11.18
C PHE A 183 -11.75 6.00 10.64
N TYR A 184 -12.01 5.88 9.34
CA TYR A 184 -12.22 4.58 8.71
C TYR A 184 -10.98 3.66 8.85
N PHE A 185 -9.79 4.23 8.67
CA PHE A 185 -8.53 3.49 8.82
C PHE A 185 -8.36 2.93 10.24
N ILE A 186 -8.72 3.68 11.29
CA ILE A 186 -8.66 3.19 12.67
C ILE A 186 -9.56 1.95 12.84
N PHE A 187 -10.80 1.98 12.36
CA PHE A 187 -11.67 0.80 12.42
C PHE A 187 -11.09 -0.39 11.65
N TYR A 188 -10.57 -0.15 10.45
CA TYR A 188 -9.89 -1.18 9.66
C TYR A 188 -8.70 -1.80 10.41
N THR A 189 -7.88 -0.99 11.06
CA THR A 189 -6.71 -1.48 11.83
C THR A 189 -7.13 -2.34 13.02
N LEU A 190 -8.22 -1.98 13.72
CA LEU A 190 -8.73 -2.75 14.85
C LEU A 190 -9.27 -4.12 14.41
N ILE A 191 -10.05 -4.16 13.33
CA ILE A 191 -10.61 -5.41 12.79
C ILE A 191 -9.49 -6.32 12.25
N SER A 192 -8.52 -5.75 11.52
CA SER A 192 -7.40 -6.53 11.01
C SER A 192 -6.51 -7.06 12.14
N LEU A 193 -6.29 -6.28 13.20
CA LEU A 193 -5.57 -6.74 14.39
C LEU A 193 -6.27 -7.92 15.06
N SER A 194 -7.58 -7.84 15.31
CA SER A 194 -8.31 -8.92 15.97
C SER A 194 -8.28 -10.22 15.15
N MET A 195 -8.47 -10.12 13.83
CA MET A 195 -8.43 -11.27 12.92
C MET A 195 -7.04 -11.91 12.87
N ILE A 196 -5.98 -11.12 12.74
CA ILE A 196 -4.60 -11.64 12.65
C ILE A 196 -4.15 -12.26 13.96
N LEU A 197 -4.51 -11.67 15.11
CA LEU A 197 -4.23 -12.29 16.42
C LEU A 197 -4.95 -13.63 16.57
N MET A 198 -6.20 -13.74 16.10
CA MET A 198 -6.94 -14.99 16.09
C MET A 198 -6.25 -16.05 15.23
N PHE A 199 -5.93 -15.74 13.97
CA PHE A 199 -5.28 -16.69 13.06
C PHE A 199 -3.87 -17.08 13.50
N LYS A 200 -3.12 -16.16 14.10
CA LYS A 200 -1.81 -16.47 14.70
C LYS A 200 -1.93 -17.48 15.84
N LYS A 201 -3.00 -17.39 16.65
CA LYS A 201 -3.23 -18.32 17.77
C LYS A 201 -3.65 -19.71 17.30
N ILE A 202 -4.51 -19.79 16.29
CA ILE A 202 -5.05 -21.07 15.78
C ILE A 202 -4.08 -21.73 14.78
N TRP A 203 -3.05 -21.02 14.29
CA TRP A 203 -2.08 -21.53 13.31
C TRP A 203 -2.73 -22.04 12.02
N THR A 204 -3.66 -21.27 11.45
CA THR A 204 -4.41 -21.65 10.24
C THR A 204 -3.84 -20.96 8.99
N PRO A 205 -3.02 -21.63 8.15
CA PRO A 205 -2.55 -21.06 6.89
C PRO A 205 -3.63 -21.09 5.80
N SER A 206 -4.52 -22.10 5.82
CA SER A 206 -5.58 -22.30 4.83
C SER A 206 -6.97 -22.32 5.45
N ILE A 207 -8.00 -22.03 4.64
CA ILE A 207 -9.41 -22.16 5.06
C ILE A 207 -9.74 -23.59 5.51
N GLN A 208 -9.15 -24.61 4.87
CA GLN A 208 -9.42 -26.01 5.21
C GLN A 208 -8.94 -26.35 6.62
N ASP A 209 -7.87 -25.70 7.09
CA ASP A 209 -7.36 -25.88 8.46
C ASP A 209 -8.21 -25.16 9.51
N PHE A 210 -9.07 -24.22 9.10
CA PHE A 210 -10.00 -23.55 10.01
C PHE A 210 -11.23 -24.41 10.33
N PHE A 211 -11.64 -25.28 9.42
CA PHE A 211 -12.81 -26.16 9.60
C PHE A 211 -12.47 -27.52 10.23
N LYS A 212 -11.20 -27.78 10.54
CA LYS A 212 -10.75 -28.94 11.29
C LYS A 212 -10.62 -28.60 12.77
#